data_AF-A0A2V5YVG9-F1
#
_entry.id   AF-A0A2V5YVG9-F1
#
_cell.length_a   1.000
_cell.length_b   1.000
_cell.length_c   1.000
_cell.angle_alpha   90.00
_cell.angle_beta   90.00
_cell.angle_gamma   90.00
#
_symmetry.space_group_name_H-M   'P 1'
#
loop_
_entity.id
_entity.type
_entity.pdbx_description
1 polymer ?
#
loop_
_entity_poly.entity_id
_entity_poly.type
_entity_poly.pdbx_seq_one_letter_code
_entity_poly.pdbx_strand_id
1 'polypeptide(L)'
;NDSHLWADSFDRKLTDIFSVESEVAKAIAEQLRVHLSGREEQVIAAKPTDNAEAYDAYLRGLAYSLKPGTSPANSLGAQKYLREAVKLDPKFALGWALLSYVDALGYLTQSLQPTLALREKAQQAAETAVTLQPTLGEAILAKGAYHYFCLKDYDTAVR
;
A
#
# COMPACT_ATOMS: atom_id res chain seq x y z
N ASN A 1 7.06 -29.81 -19.48
CA ASN A 1 7.66 -30.35 -18.25
C ASN A 1 7.30 -29.42 -17.10
N ASP A 2 6.14 -29.62 -16.51
CA ASP A 2 5.77 -28.99 -15.24
C ASP A 2 6.43 -29.77 -14.11
N SER A 3 7.64 -29.38 -13.74
CA SER A 3 8.26 -29.82 -12.49
C SER A 3 7.78 -28.90 -11.36
N HIS A 4 7.09 -29.45 -10.37
CA HIS A 4 6.75 -28.75 -9.13
C HIS A 4 8.07 -28.35 -8.43
N LEU A 5 8.50 -27.10 -8.62
CA LEU A 5 9.80 -26.58 -8.14
C LEU A 5 9.88 -26.48 -6.61
N TRP A 6 8.72 -26.32 -5.95
CA TRP A 6 8.57 -26.29 -4.49
C TRP A 6 7.08 -26.27 -4.12
N ALA A 7 6.75 -26.77 -2.93
CA ALA A 7 5.45 -26.62 -2.29
C ALA A 7 5.67 -26.68 -0.78
N ASP A 8 5.15 -25.69 -0.04
CA ASP A 8 5.18 -25.63 1.41
C ASP A 8 3.82 -25.21 1.95
N SER A 9 3.50 -25.63 3.17
CA SER A 9 2.23 -25.34 3.83
C SER A 9 2.45 -24.54 5.10
N PHE A 10 1.93 -23.31 5.13
CA PHE A 10 2.04 -22.40 6.26
C PHE A 10 0.71 -22.35 7.04
N ASP A 11 0.57 -23.20 8.06
CA ASP A 11 -0.59 -23.17 8.97
C ASP A 11 -0.28 -22.35 10.23
N ARG A 12 -0.81 -21.12 10.31
CA ARG A 12 -0.66 -20.22 11.47
C ARG A 12 -1.93 -19.44 11.78
N LYS A 13 -2.06 -19.00 13.04
CA LYS A 13 -3.19 -18.17 13.50
C LYS A 13 -3.07 -16.76 12.91
N LEU A 14 -4.21 -16.14 12.59
CA LEU A 14 -4.32 -14.78 12.02
C LEU A 14 -3.55 -13.69 12.79
N THR A 15 -3.27 -13.88 14.08
CA THR A 15 -2.45 -12.97 14.89
C THR A 15 -0.99 -12.90 14.43
N ASP A 16 -0.55 -13.81 13.56
CA ASP A 16 0.83 -13.94 13.10
C ASP A 16 0.96 -13.69 11.58
N ILE A 17 0.00 -12.97 10.97
CA ILE A 17 -0.02 -12.74 9.52
C ILE A 17 1.28 -12.13 8.97
N PHE A 18 1.93 -11.25 9.75
CA PHE A 18 3.20 -10.63 9.36
C PHE A 18 4.40 -11.59 9.39
N SER A 19 4.39 -12.61 10.26
CA SER A 19 5.47 -13.60 10.28
C SER A 19 5.40 -14.48 9.05
N VAL A 20 4.18 -14.85 8.62
CA VAL A 20 3.96 -15.70 7.45
C VAL A 20 4.50 -15.02 6.19
N GLU A 21 4.21 -13.73 5.98
CA GLU A 21 4.75 -13.00 4.82
C GLU A 21 6.29 -12.94 4.83
N SER A 22 6.87 -12.68 6.00
CA SER A 22 8.33 -12.63 6.17
C SER A 22 8.98 -13.99 5.90
N GLU A 23 8.37 -15.08 6.39
CA GLU A 23 8.84 -16.45 6.18
C GLU A 23 8.76 -16.84 4.70
N VAL A 24 7.65 -16.54 4.04
CA VAL A 24 7.47 -16.81 2.60
C VAL A 24 8.52 -16.04 1.78
N ALA A 25 8.74 -14.76 2.07
CA ALA A 25 9.74 -13.95 1.37
C ALA A 25 11.17 -14.51 1.54
N LYS A 26 11.53 -14.94 2.76
CA LYS A 26 12.82 -15.58 3.04
C LYS A 26 12.96 -16.93 2.32
N ALA A 27 11.94 -17.78 2.39
CA ALA A 27 11.94 -19.07 1.71
C ALA A 27 12.12 -18.92 0.19
N ILE A 28 11.47 -17.93 -0.42
CA ILE A 28 11.64 -17.61 -1.84
C ILE A 28 13.09 -17.16 -2.12
N ALA A 29 13.67 -16.27 -1.31
CA ALA A 29 15.04 -15.78 -1.50
C ALA A 29 16.07 -16.92 -1.38
N GLU A 30 15.91 -17.80 -0.40
CA GLU A 30 16.73 -19.00 -0.20
C GLU A 30 16.64 -19.94 -1.41
N GLN A 31 15.43 -20.21 -1.90
CA GLN A 31 15.20 -21.11 -3.04
C GLN A 31 15.79 -20.55 -4.34
N LEU A 32 15.73 -19.23 -4.54
CA LEU A 32 16.36 -18.55 -5.68
C LEU A 32 17.88 -18.41 -5.53
N ARG A 33 18.46 -18.82 -4.39
CA ARG A 33 19.89 -18.66 -4.04
C ARG A 33 20.38 -17.22 -4.16
N VAL A 34 19.50 -16.26 -3.86
CA VAL A 34 19.82 -14.83 -3.88
C VAL A 34 20.34 -14.44 -2.50
N HIS A 35 21.48 -13.76 -2.45
CA HIS A 35 21.93 -13.11 -1.23
C HIS A 35 21.14 -11.81 -1.06
N LEU A 36 20.29 -11.77 -0.03
CA LEU A 36 19.68 -10.53 0.41
C LEU A 36 20.75 -9.66 1.07
N SER A 37 20.78 -8.38 0.71
CA SER A 37 21.54 -7.39 1.46
C SER A 37 20.92 -7.22 2.85
N GLY A 38 21.73 -6.76 3.83
CA GLY A 38 21.21 -6.51 5.18
C GLY A 38 20.07 -5.49 5.22
N ARG A 39 19.97 -4.60 4.21
CA ARG A 39 18.83 -3.69 4.06
C ARG A 39 17.57 -4.42 3.60
N GLU A 40 17.68 -5.35 2.65
CA GLU A 40 16.54 -6.15 2.17
C GLU A 40 16.00 -7.08 3.26
N GLU A 41 16.89 -7.70 4.06
CA GLU A 41 16.48 -8.48 5.22
C GLU A 41 15.70 -7.66 6.24
N GLN A 42 16.14 -6.42 6.50
CA GLN A 42 15.43 -5.49 7.39
C GLN A 42 14.06 -5.10 6.85
N VAL A 43 13.94 -4.85 5.54
CA VAL A 43 12.66 -4.53 4.91
C VAL A 43 11.71 -5.72 4.96
N ILE A 44 12.19 -6.93 4.68
CA ILE A 44 11.37 -8.15 4.73
C ILE A 44 10.89 -8.43 6.16
N ALA A 45 11.73 -8.18 7.17
CA ALA A 45 11.36 -8.37 8.56
C ALA A 45 10.50 -7.24 9.14
N ALA A 46 10.38 -6.10 8.45
CA ALA A 46 9.64 -4.96 8.93
C ALA A 46 8.13 -5.22 8.86
N LYS A 47 7.46 -5.11 10.00
CA LYS A 47 6.00 -5.15 10.06
C LYS A 47 5.45 -3.82 9.54
N PRO A 48 4.54 -3.82 8.55
CA PRO A 48 3.94 -2.60 8.04
C PRO A 48 3.13 -1.84 9.11
N THR A 49 2.59 -2.57 10.10
CA THR A 49 1.82 -2.06 11.25
C THR A 49 1.86 -3.07 12.40
N ASP A 50 1.65 -2.62 13.63
CA ASP A 50 1.44 -3.49 14.79
C ASP A 50 -0.04 -3.87 15.00
N ASN A 51 -0.95 -3.34 14.16
CA ASN A 51 -2.39 -3.60 14.23
C ASN A 51 -2.83 -4.53 13.08
N ALA A 52 -3.10 -5.80 13.41
CA ALA A 52 -3.56 -6.79 12.42
C ALA A 52 -4.90 -6.44 11.76
N GLU A 53 -5.81 -5.76 12.47
CA GLU A 53 -7.09 -5.31 11.90
C GLU A 53 -6.87 -4.16 10.90
N ALA A 54 -5.92 -3.26 11.19
CA ALA A 54 -5.50 -2.23 10.25
C ALA A 54 -4.89 -2.84 8.98
N TYR A 55 -4.12 -3.92 9.13
CA TYR A 55 -3.54 -4.63 7.99
C TYR A 55 -4.58 -5.38 7.16
N ASP A 56 -5.53 -6.09 7.78
CA ASP A 56 -6.65 -6.72 7.05
C ASP A 56 -7.46 -5.67 6.27
N ALA A 57 -7.77 -4.53 6.90
CA ALA A 57 -8.43 -3.42 6.22
C ALA A 57 -7.59 -2.90 5.05
N TYR A 58 -6.28 -2.72 5.23
CA TYR A 58 -5.38 -2.32 4.15
C TYR A 58 -5.39 -3.32 2.99
N LEU A 59 -5.26 -4.62 3.25
CA LEU A 59 -5.26 -5.67 2.22
C LEU A 59 -6.58 -5.71 1.45
N ARG A 60 -7.73 -5.51 2.12
CA ARG A 60 -9.02 -5.36 1.44
C ARG A 60 -9.04 -4.13 0.55
N GLY A 61 -8.53 -3.00 1.03
CA GLY A 61 -8.41 -1.77 0.25
C GLY A 61 -7.53 -1.96 -0.99
N LEU A 62 -6.38 -2.60 -0.81
CA LEU A 62 -5.46 -2.97 -1.88
C LEU A 62 -6.14 -3.88 -2.91
N ALA A 63 -6.85 -4.91 -2.47
CA ALA A 63 -7.58 -5.82 -3.35
C ALA A 63 -8.62 -5.09 -4.22
N TYR A 64 -9.32 -4.08 -3.70
CA TYR A 64 -10.20 -3.24 -4.51
C TYR A 64 -9.43 -2.37 -5.51
N SER A 65 -8.29 -1.82 -5.11
CA SER A 65 -7.46 -0.96 -5.97
C SER A 65 -6.81 -1.71 -7.14
N LEU A 66 -6.55 -3.02 -6.97
CA LEU A 66 -5.94 -3.89 -7.97
C LEU A 66 -6.95 -4.54 -8.92
N LYS A 67 -8.26 -4.33 -8.72
CA LYS A 67 -9.27 -4.85 -9.64
C LYS A 67 -9.10 -4.23 -11.03
N PRO A 68 -9.33 -5.02 -12.11
CA PRO A 68 -9.24 -4.50 -13.46
C PRO A 68 -10.24 -3.37 -13.69
N GLY A 69 -9.77 -2.32 -14.35
CA GLY A 69 -10.58 -1.16 -14.70
C GLY A 69 -10.84 -0.19 -13.55
N THR A 70 -10.96 1.08 -13.91
CA THR A 70 -11.33 2.13 -12.97
C THR A 70 -12.85 2.24 -12.90
N SER A 71 -13.43 1.99 -11.73
CA SER A 71 -14.88 2.12 -11.51
C SER A 71 -15.16 2.83 -10.19
N PRO A 72 -16.28 3.58 -10.08
CA PRO A 72 -16.66 4.21 -8.82
C PRO A 72 -16.83 3.21 -7.68
N ALA A 73 -17.37 2.02 -7.96
CA ALA A 73 -17.54 0.97 -6.96
C ALA A 73 -16.20 0.49 -6.39
N ASN A 74 -15.20 0.28 -7.26
CA ASN A 74 -13.86 -0.14 -6.82
C ASN A 74 -13.17 0.97 -6.02
N SER A 75 -13.21 2.21 -6.49
CA SER A 75 -12.59 3.34 -5.79
C SER A 75 -13.24 3.61 -4.43
N LEU A 76 -14.57 3.54 -4.32
CA LEU A 76 -15.28 3.68 -3.04
C LEU A 76 -14.98 2.52 -2.09
N GLY A 77 -14.91 1.29 -2.62
CA GLY A 77 -14.51 0.11 -1.85
C GLY A 77 -13.10 0.27 -1.27
N ALA A 78 -12.13 0.62 -2.11
CA ALA A 78 -10.75 0.87 -1.68
C ALA A 78 -10.69 1.99 -0.63
N GLN A 79 -11.28 3.15 -0.92
CA GLN A 79 -11.29 4.30 -0.02
C GLN A 79 -11.92 3.97 1.34
N LYS A 80 -13.02 3.20 1.37
CA LYS A 80 -13.68 2.78 2.62
C LYS A 80 -12.72 2.00 3.52
N TYR A 81 -12.09 0.96 2.97
CA TYR A 81 -11.22 0.09 3.76
C TYR A 81 -9.91 0.77 4.17
N LEU A 82 -9.34 1.60 3.29
CA LEU A 82 -8.12 2.35 3.59
C LEU A 82 -8.34 3.41 4.67
N ARG A 83 -9.51 4.06 4.68
CA ARG A 83 -9.90 4.96 5.79
C ARG A 83 -10.03 4.23 7.11
N GLU A 84 -10.55 3.00 7.10
CA GLU A 84 -10.61 2.18 8.30
C GLU A 84 -9.21 1.77 8.77
N ALA A 85 -8.33 1.36 7.85
CA ALA A 85 -6.94 1.00 8.16
C ALA A 85 -6.20 2.13 8.90
N VAL A 86 -6.24 3.35 8.36
CA VAL A 86 -5.54 4.50 8.96
C VAL A 86 -6.22 5.05 10.21
N LYS A 87 -7.50 4.73 10.42
CA LYS A 87 -8.21 5.03 11.66
C LYS A 87 -7.81 4.05 12.77
N LEU A 88 -7.68 2.77 12.43
CA LEU A 88 -7.25 1.71 13.34
C LEU A 88 -5.76 1.85 13.72
N ASP A 89 -4.92 2.29 12.78
CA ASP A 89 -3.54 2.66 13.04
C ASP A 89 -3.14 3.96 12.31
N PRO A 90 -3.19 5.11 12.98
CA PRO A 90 -2.77 6.40 12.42
C PRO A 90 -1.27 6.47 12.07
N LYS A 91 -0.43 5.54 12.53
CA LYS A 91 0.99 5.46 12.20
C LYS A 91 1.28 4.53 11.02
N PHE A 92 0.24 3.96 10.40
CA PHE A 92 0.39 3.02 9.30
C PHE A 92 0.71 3.73 7.97
N ALA A 93 2.00 4.00 7.73
CA ALA A 93 2.49 4.78 6.58
C ALA A 93 2.00 4.23 5.23
N LEU A 94 2.02 2.91 5.05
CA LEU A 94 1.57 2.24 3.82
C LEU A 94 0.06 2.41 3.58
N GLY A 95 -0.75 2.41 4.65
CA GLY A 95 -2.17 2.68 4.60
C GLY A 95 -2.48 4.11 4.13
N TRP A 96 -1.75 5.09 4.68
CA TRP A 96 -1.85 6.49 4.25
C TRP A 96 -1.42 6.69 2.80
N ALA A 97 -0.32 6.05 2.38
CA ALA A 97 0.19 6.13 1.02
C ALA A 97 -0.85 5.63 0.00
N LEU A 98 -1.41 4.44 0.25
CA LEU A 98 -2.40 3.87 -0.67
C LEU A 98 -3.73 4.63 -0.65
N LEU A 99 -4.16 5.16 0.50
CA LEU A 99 -5.33 6.04 0.58
C LEU A 99 -5.16 7.28 -0.30
N SER A 100 -4.00 7.94 -0.19
CA SER A 100 -3.67 9.10 -1.02
C SER A 100 -3.69 8.76 -2.51
N TYR A 101 -3.03 7.66 -2.89
CA TYR A 101 -2.97 7.22 -4.28
C TYR A 101 -4.37 6.94 -4.85
N VAL A 102 -5.22 6.22 -4.11
CA VAL A 102 -6.61 5.92 -4.53
C VAL A 102 -7.44 7.20 -4.67
N ASP A 103 -7.33 8.13 -3.73
CA ASP A 103 -8.05 9.40 -3.77
C ASP A 103 -7.59 10.28 -4.95
N ALA A 104 -6.28 10.36 -5.20
CA ALA A 104 -5.69 11.11 -6.29
C ALA A 104 -6.04 10.50 -7.67
N LEU A 105 -5.93 9.17 -7.82
CA LEU A 105 -6.31 8.49 -9.04
C LEU A 105 -7.81 8.65 -9.30
N GLY A 106 -8.66 8.49 -8.28
CA GLY A 106 -10.10 8.67 -8.40
C GLY A 106 -10.50 10.10 -8.74
N TYR A 107 -9.74 11.11 -8.29
CA TYR A 107 -9.89 12.50 -8.71
C TYR A 107 -9.62 12.67 -10.21
N LEU A 108 -8.53 12.09 -10.73
CA LEU A 108 -8.18 12.17 -12.16
C LEU A 108 -9.21 11.47 -13.05
N THR A 109 -9.59 10.25 -12.69
CA THR A 109 -10.45 9.39 -13.52
C THR A 109 -11.94 9.67 -13.32
N GLN A 110 -12.28 10.54 -12.37
CA GLN A 110 -13.64 10.85 -11.95
C GLN A 110 -14.43 9.62 -11.43
N SER A 111 -13.73 8.55 -11.03
CA SER A 111 -14.36 7.47 -10.27
C SER A 111 -14.70 7.87 -8.83
N LEU A 112 -14.11 8.96 -8.35
CA LEU A 112 -14.54 9.70 -7.17
C LEU A 112 -14.92 11.13 -7.58
N GLN A 113 -15.81 11.76 -6.83
CA GLN A 113 -16.22 13.13 -7.12
C GLN A 113 -15.03 14.09 -6.93
N PRO A 114 -14.59 14.82 -7.98
CA PRO A 114 -13.35 15.60 -7.95
C PRO A 114 -13.54 16.95 -7.26
N THR A 115 -13.76 16.91 -5.94
CA THR A 115 -13.97 18.09 -5.09
C THR A 115 -12.64 18.61 -4.53
N LEU A 116 -12.61 19.89 -4.11
CA LEU A 116 -11.47 20.44 -3.36
C LEU A 116 -11.20 19.62 -2.08
N ALA A 117 -12.26 19.20 -1.37
CA ALA A 117 -12.13 18.38 -0.17
C ALA A 117 -11.49 17.01 -0.45
N LEU A 118 -11.73 16.38 -1.61
CA LEU A 118 -11.05 15.13 -1.98
C LEU A 118 -9.55 15.39 -2.24
N ARG A 119 -9.24 16.48 -2.95
CA ARG A 119 -7.86 16.89 -3.21
C ARG A 119 -7.09 17.16 -1.92
N GLU A 120 -7.68 17.87 -0.97
CA GLU A 120 -7.07 18.14 0.35
C GLU A 120 -6.83 16.86 1.15
N LYS A 121 -7.78 15.91 1.13
CA LYS A 121 -7.61 14.60 1.77
C LYS A 121 -6.48 13.79 1.15
N ALA A 122 -6.38 13.78 -0.18
CA ALA A 122 -5.29 13.10 -0.88
C ALA A 122 -3.94 13.70 -0.52
N GLN A 123 -3.84 15.03 -0.44
CA GLN A 123 -2.64 15.74 0.02
C GLN A 123 -2.25 15.35 1.44
N GLN A 124 -3.20 15.47 2.37
CA GLN A 124 -2.96 15.18 3.79
C GLN A 124 -2.50 13.73 3.98
N ALA A 125 -3.08 12.79 3.24
CA ALA A 125 -2.68 11.39 3.29
C ALA A 125 -1.26 11.17 2.74
N ALA A 126 -0.88 11.82 1.63
CA ALA A 126 0.49 11.75 1.10
C ALA A 126 1.50 12.35 2.09
N GLU A 127 1.21 13.53 2.63
CA GLU A 127 2.08 14.21 3.59
C GLU A 127 2.25 13.39 4.89
N THR A 128 1.16 12.77 5.37
CA THR A 128 1.21 11.88 6.52
C THR A 128 2.08 10.66 6.23
N ALA A 129 1.92 10.01 5.08
CA ALA A 129 2.72 8.86 4.70
C ALA A 129 4.23 9.19 4.63
N VAL A 130 4.58 10.31 4.00
CA VAL A 130 5.97 10.78 3.91
C VAL A 130 6.52 11.17 5.28
N THR A 131 5.72 11.78 6.14
CA THR A 131 6.13 12.14 7.51
C THR A 131 6.43 10.92 8.36
N LEU A 132 5.59 9.89 8.26
CA LEU A 132 5.74 8.64 9.01
C LEU A 132 6.93 7.81 8.52
N GLN A 133 7.11 7.72 7.20
CA GLN A 133 8.19 6.93 6.60
C GLN A 133 8.73 7.59 5.31
N PRO A 134 9.69 8.52 5.42
CA PRO A 134 10.20 9.29 4.27
C PRO A 134 10.88 8.46 3.18
N THR A 135 11.36 7.26 3.54
CA THR A 135 12.06 6.34 2.63
C THR A 135 11.14 5.28 2.01
N LEU A 136 9.84 5.30 2.32
CA LEU A 136 8.86 4.36 1.78
C LEU A 136 8.56 4.71 0.31
N GLY A 137 8.77 3.76 -0.60
CA GLY A 137 8.56 3.96 -2.03
C GLY A 137 7.11 4.36 -2.35
N GLU A 138 6.15 3.74 -1.67
CA GLU A 138 4.73 4.03 -1.80
C GLU A 138 4.37 5.44 -1.32
N ALA A 139 5.05 5.96 -0.29
CA ALA A 139 4.84 7.34 0.16
C ALA A 139 5.35 8.34 -0.89
N ILE A 140 6.50 8.06 -1.51
CA ILE A 140 7.04 8.87 -2.60
C ILE A 140 6.11 8.81 -3.81
N LEU A 141 5.64 7.62 -4.18
CA LEU A 141 4.66 7.42 -5.26
C LEU A 141 3.36 8.18 -4.98
N ALA A 142 2.83 8.10 -3.76
CA ALA A 142 1.60 8.80 -3.36
C ALA A 142 1.74 10.33 -3.51
N LYS A 143 2.88 10.88 -3.09
CA LYS A 143 3.19 12.30 -3.28
C LYS A 143 3.26 12.67 -4.77
N GLY A 144 4.01 11.92 -5.56
CA GLY A 144 4.12 12.15 -7.01
C GLY A 144 2.75 12.06 -7.71
N ALA A 145 1.96 11.03 -7.36
CA ALA A 145 0.60 10.84 -7.84
C ALA A 145 -0.32 12.02 -7.47
N TYR A 146 -0.23 12.55 -6.25
CA TYR A 146 -0.97 13.75 -5.87
C TYR A 146 -0.62 14.95 -6.75
N HIS A 147 0.67 15.27 -6.92
CA HIS A 147 1.13 16.38 -7.76
C HIS A 147 0.68 16.20 -9.22
N TYR A 148 0.83 15.00 -9.77
CA TYR A 148 0.46 14.70 -11.14
C TYR A 148 -1.07 14.69 -11.34
N PHE A 149 -1.80 13.90 -10.56
CA PHE A 149 -3.22 13.61 -10.78
C PHE A 149 -4.11 14.78 -10.38
N CYS A 150 -3.83 15.41 -9.23
CA CYS A 150 -4.65 16.47 -8.66
C CYS A 150 -4.19 17.89 -9.07
N LEU A 151 -2.88 18.14 -9.12
CA LEU A 151 -2.36 19.50 -9.38
C LEU A 151 -1.98 19.75 -10.84
N LYS A 152 -1.72 18.69 -11.61
CA LYS A 152 -1.09 18.76 -12.94
C LYS A 152 0.30 19.41 -12.88
N ASP A 153 0.97 19.31 -11.72
CA ASP A 153 2.33 19.78 -11.52
C ASP A 153 3.30 18.64 -11.82
N TYR A 154 3.65 18.51 -13.10
CA TYR A 154 4.47 17.42 -13.60
C TYR A 154 5.93 17.51 -13.15
N ASP A 155 6.44 18.74 -12.97
CA ASP A 155 7.82 18.98 -12.56
C ASP A 155 8.05 18.54 -11.11
N THR A 156 7.09 18.80 -10.22
CA THR A 156 7.15 18.33 -8.83
C THR A 156 6.85 16.84 -8.72
N ALA A 157 6.03 16.27 -9.63
CA ALA A 157 5.67 14.86 -9.58
C ALA A 157 6.85 13.89 -9.80
N VAL A 158 7.92 14.33 -10.46
CA VAL A 158 9.11 13.51 -10.77
C VAL A 158 10.28 13.71 -9.78
N ARG A 159 10.10 14.55 -8.75
CA ARG A 159 11.10 14.85 -7.72
C ARG A 159 10.83 14.11 -6.42
#